data_AF-W2LDN8-F1
#
_entry.id   AF-W2LDN8-F1
#
_cell.length_a   1.000
_cell.length_b   1.000
_cell.length_c   1.000
_cell.angle_alpha   90.00
_cell.angle_beta   90.00
_cell.angle_gamma   90.00
#
_symmetry.space_group_name_H-M   'P 1'
#
loop_
_entity.id
_entity.type
_entity.pdbx_description
1 polymer ?
#
loop_
_entity_poly.entity_id
_entity_poly.type
_entity_poly.pdbx_seq_one_letter_code
_entity_poly.pdbx_strand_id
1 'polypeptide(L)'
;KKTFRYFERVTNKFTVQAGQSFTWTITNGSSSLPDVINPFRSPFSIVPATTSPFAALRNLQVTVGNAPIWNNPVNFGYDLFVQEMSKSGVDGGLDDVTIAGLLSQRLWESLYRFVAVDIRRRLPSEDGVSKSIIVSGTNNTNYALTIYYHILREVVASVDTAMGTVSQGPVQH
;
A
#
# COMPACT_ATOMS: atom_id res chain seq x y z
N LYS A 1 0.96 -19.03 27.46
CA LYS A 1 1.28 -18.43 26.15
C LYS A 1 0.20 -17.42 25.76
N LYS A 2 0.55 -16.15 25.52
CA LYS A 2 -0.36 -15.12 25.00
C LYS A 2 0.04 -14.76 23.58
N THR A 3 -0.93 -14.54 22.71
CA THR A 3 -0.71 -14.15 21.31
C THR A 3 -1.40 -12.83 21.02
N PHE A 4 -0.76 -11.97 20.25
CA PHE A 4 -1.38 -10.75 19.73
C PHE A 4 -1.03 -10.56 18.26
N ARG A 5 -1.98 -9.97 17.53
CA ARG A 5 -1.84 -9.67 16.11
C ARG A 5 -1.45 -8.20 15.96
N TYR A 6 -0.54 -7.92 15.04
CA TYR A 6 -0.15 -6.57 14.69
C TYR A 6 0.21 -6.50 13.20
N PHE A 7 0.28 -5.28 12.67
CA PHE A 7 0.78 -5.05 11.31
C PHE A 7 2.23 -4.61 11.37
N GLU A 8 3.09 -5.31 10.64
CA GLU A 8 4.40 -4.78 10.29
C GLU A 8 4.26 -3.90 9.06
N ARG A 9 4.87 -2.70 9.13
CA ARG A 9 4.89 -1.73 8.05
C ARG A 9 6.31 -1.62 7.50
N VAL A 10 6.47 -1.87 6.21
CA VAL A 10 7.68 -1.52 5.47
C VAL A 10 7.41 -0.27 4.64
N THR A 11 8.30 0.70 4.72
CA THR A 11 8.19 1.99 4.04
C THR A 11 9.43 2.23 3.21
N ASN A 12 9.24 2.57 1.95
CA ASN A 12 10.32 2.95 1.05
C ASN A 12 9.81 3.94 0.01
N LYS A 13 10.71 4.40 -0.87
CA LYS A 13 10.38 5.37 -1.91
C LYS A 13 11.19 5.19 -3.18
N PHE A 14 10.68 5.74 -4.26
CA PHE A 14 11.39 5.92 -5.52
C PHE A 14 10.90 7.18 -6.23
N THR A 15 11.69 7.68 -7.17
CA THR A 15 11.35 8.88 -7.94
C THR A 15 11.07 8.52 -9.40
N VAL A 16 10.05 9.16 -9.97
CA VAL A 16 9.67 9.02 -11.38
C VAL A 16 9.62 10.42 -12.00
N GLN A 17 10.33 10.62 -13.10
CA GLN A 17 10.32 11.90 -13.80
C GLN A 17 8.96 12.21 -14.43
N ALA A 18 8.70 13.48 -14.74
CA ALA A 18 7.47 13.92 -15.39
C ALA A 18 7.20 13.13 -16.69
N GLY A 19 5.98 12.65 -16.89
CA GLY A 19 5.58 11.89 -18.08
C GLY A 19 6.22 10.51 -18.25
N GLN A 20 7.15 10.09 -17.37
CA GLN A 20 7.90 8.84 -17.54
C GLN A 20 7.12 7.63 -17.02
N SER A 21 7.31 6.51 -17.71
CA SER A 21 6.86 5.20 -17.23
C SER A 21 7.88 4.61 -16.26
N PHE A 22 7.40 3.82 -15.32
CA PHE A 22 8.21 3.14 -14.33
C PHE A 22 7.78 1.69 -14.17
N THR A 23 8.73 0.85 -13.77
CA THR A 23 8.49 -0.47 -13.22
C THR A 23 9.41 -0.60 -12.01
N TRP A 24 8.83 -0.79 -10.84
CA TRP A 24 9.53 -0.78 -9.58
C TRP A 24 9.26 -2.08 -8.82
N THR A 25 10.32 -2.83 -8.55
CA THR A 25 10.25 -3.98 -7.65
C THR A 25 10.34 -3.46 -6.22
N ILE A 26 9.29 -3.72 -5.45
CA ILE A 26 9.29 -3.40 -4.03
C ILE A 26 10.23 -4.37 -3.30
N THR A 27 11.20 -3.81 -2.60
CA THR A 27 12.17 -4.55 -1.80
C THR A 27 11.98 -4.24 -0.31
N ASN A 28 12.10 -5.27 0.53
CA ASN A 28 12.30 -5.12 1.97
C ASN A 28 13.76 -4.75 2.21
N GLY A 29 14.12 -3.49 1.95
CA GLY A 29 15.46 -2.98 2.22
C GLY A 29 15.40 -1.48 2.45
N SER A 30 16.22 -0.96 3.36
CA SER A 30 16.35 0.48 3.58
C SER A 30 16.81 1.16 2.29
N SER A 31 15.99 2.02 1.69
CA SER A 31 16.42 2.86 0.57
C SER A 31 17.61 3.72 1.03
N SER A 32 18.80 3.50 0.48
CA SER A 32 20.01 4.29 0.74
C SER A 32 20.01 5.66 0.04
N LEU A 33 18.84 6.16 -0.36
CA LEU A 33 18.71 7.45 -1.02
C LEU A 33 18.79 8.55 0.05
N PRO A 34 19.80 9.44 0.01
CA PRO A 34 19.92 10.52 0.97
C PRO A 34 18.66 11.39 0.91
N ASP A 35 17.97 11.47 2.04
CA ASP A 35 16.69 12.14 2.17
C ASP A 35 16.88 13.49 2.87
N VAL A 36 17.11 14.54 2.09
CA VAL A 36 17.32 15.89 2.65
C VAL A 36 15.97 16.48 3.14
N ILE A 37 14.82 15.98 2.67
CA ILE A 37 13.47 16.38 3.11
C ILE A 37 12.58 15.12 3.20
N ASN A 38 12.57 14.48 4.37
CA ASN A 38 11.71 13.32 4.64
C ASN A 38 10.34 13.78 5.19
N PRO A 39 9.23 13.63 4.45
CA PRO A 39 7.92 14.04 4.93
C PRO A 39 7.45 13.24 6.16
N PHE A 40 7.90 11.99 6.38
CA PHE A 40 7.59 11.26 7.63
C PHE A 40 8.24 11.85 8.87
N ARG A 41 9.25 12.71 8.72
CA ARG A 41 9.85 13.43 9.86
C ARG A 41 9.12 14.73 10.18
N SER A 42 8.17 15.15 9.33
CA SER A 42 7.44 16.39 9.53
C SER A 42 6.26 16.19 10.49
N PRO A 43 6.14 17.01 11.55
CA PRO A 43 4.98 16.97 12.46
C PRO A 43 3.70 17.54 11.81
N PHE A 44 3.82 18.17 10.64
CA PHE A 44 2.70 18.74 9.89
C PHE A 44 2.33 17.91 8.64
N SER A 45 3.15 16.92 8.28
CA SER A 45 2.86 16.05 7.15
C SER A 45 2.03 14.87 7.61
N ILE A 46 0.88 14.67 6.98
CA ILE A 46 0.03 13.50 7.20
C ILE A 46 0.24 12.42 6.13
N VAL A 47 1.44 12.36 5.52
CA VAL A 47 1.83 11.23 4.66
C VAL A 47 1.65 9.93 5.46
N PRO A 48 0.96 8.91 4.93
CA PRO A 48 0.66 8.68 3.51
C PRO A 48 -0.66 9.24 2.97
N ALA A 49 -1.53 9.78 3.81
CA ALA A 49 -2.89 10.12 3.38
C ALA A 49 -2.93 11.34 2.45
N THR A 50 -2.08 12.35 2.68
CA THR A 50 -1.95 13.51 1.78
C THR A 50 -0.86 13.30 0.74
N THR A 51 -1.23 13.52 -0.52
CA THR A 51 -0.34 13.49 -1.68
C THR A 51 -0.04 14.90 -2.16
N SER A 52 0.93 15.05 -3.07
CA SER A 52 1.10 16.30 -3.80
C SER A 52 -0.20 16.67 -4.54
N PRO A 53 -0.55 17.97 -4.63
CA PRO A 53 -1.75 18.40 -5.32
C PRO A 53 -1.82 17.86 -6.75
N PHE A 54 -2.94 17.26 -7.12
CA PHE A 54 -3.22 16.70 -8.45
C PHE A 54 -2.19 15.66 -8.92
N ALA A 55 -1.47 15.01 -7.99
CA ALA A 55 -0.61 13.89 -8.32
C ALA A 55 -1.42 12.77 -8.99
N ALA A 56 -1.04 12.37 -10.20
CA ALA A 56 -1.79 11.39 -10.96
C ALA A 56 -0.86 10.34 -11.59
N LEU A 57 -1.27 9.08 -11.49
CA LEU A 57 -0.68 7.95 -12.19
C LEU A 57 -1.68 7.43 -13.22
N ARG A 58 -1.17 6.96 -14.36
CA ARG A 58 -1.96 6.28 -15.39
C ARG A 58 -1.34 4.94 -15.76
N ASN A 59 -2.14 4.06 -16.35
CA ASN A 59 -1.73 2.70 -16.70
C ASN A 59 -1.08 1.94 -15.53
N LEU A 60 -1.62 2.11 -14.32
CA LEU A 60 -1.10 1.51 -13.11
C LEU A 60 -1.34 -0.01 -13.12
N GLN A 61 -0.33 -0.78 -12.77
CA GLN A 61 -0.44 -2.22 -12.54
C GLN A 61 0.34 -2.61 -11.29
N VAL A 62 -0.22 -3.55 -10.54
CA VAL A 62 0.47 -4.21 -9.43
C VAL A 62 0.51 -5.71 -9.75
N THR A 63 1.69 -6.30 -9.63
CA THR A 63 1.91 -7.73 -9.84
C THR A 63 2.53 -8.33 -8.58
N VAL A 64 1.93 -9.38 -8.06
CA VAL A 64 2.39 -10.08 -6.85
C VAL A 64 2.75 -11.51 -7.22
N GLY A 65 4.01 -11.90 -7.06
CA GLY A 65 4.47 -13.26 -7.42
C GLY A 65 4.16 -13.64 -8.87
N ASN A 66 4.35 -12.69 -9.80
CA ASN A 66 4.02 -12.80 -11.24
C ASN A 66 2.52 -12.87 -11.59
N ALA A 67 1.62 -12.79 -10.61
CA ALA A 67 0.19 -12.67 -10.85
C ALA A 67 -0.24 -11.19 -10.85
N PRO A 68 -0.83 -10.66 -11.93
CA PRO A 68 -1.33 -9.30 -11.94
C PRO A 68 -2.56 -9.16 -11.04
N ILE A 69 -2.66 -8.06 -10.29
CA ILE A 69 -3.81 -7.75 -9.44
C ILE A 69 -5.02 -7.39 -10.29
N TRP A 70 -4.83 -6.56 -11.31
CA TRP A 70 -5.88 -6.22 -12.29
C TRP A 70 -5.59 -6.92 -13.62
N ASN A 71 -6.64 -7.42 -14.29
CA ASN A 71 -6.48 -8.11 -15.58
C ASN A 71 -5.86 -7.21 -16.66
N ASN A 72 -6.16 -5.91 -16.59
CA ASN A 72 -5.55 -4.87 -17.43
C ASN A 72 -5.05 -3.73 -16.54
N PRO A 73 -3.99 -3.01 -16.94
CA PRO A 73 -3.56 -1.81 -16.24
C PRO A 73 -4.69 -0.79 -16.12
N VAL A 74 -4.78 -0.14 -14.96
CA VAL A 74 -5.90 0.74 -14.60
C VAL A 74 -5.49 2.19 -14.54
N ASN A 75 -6.43 3.08 -14.88
CA ASN A 75 -6.34 4.48 -14.53
C ASN A 75 -7.01 4.65 -13.16
N PHE A 76 -6.21 4.61 -12.09
CA PHE A 76 -6.72 4.61 -10.73
C PHE A 76 -7.41 5.95 -10.41
N GLY A 77 -8.74 5.91 -10.38
CA GLY A 77 -9.64 7.03 -10.09
C GLY A 77 -10.44 6.81 -8.81
N TYR A 78 -11.32 7.76 -8.48
CA TYR A 78 -12.09 7.72 -7.23
C TYR A 78 -13.02 6.50 -7.15
N ASP A 79 -13.66 6.10 -8.26
CA ASP A 79 -14.55 4.93 -8.26
C ASP A 79 -13.80 3.65 -7.88
N LEU A 80 -12.62 3.44 -8.46
CA LEU A 80 -11.78 2.29 -8.14
C LEU A 80 -11.22 2.38 -6.71
N PHE A 81 -10.91 3.60 -6.23
CA PHE A 81 -10.56 3.82 -4.84
C PHE A 81 -11.68 3.38 -3.89
N VAL A 82 -12.93 3.79 -4.14
CA VAL A 82 -14.09 3.39 -3.33
C VAL A 82 -14.28 1.88 -3.35
N GLN A 83 -14.14 1.23 -4.50
CA GLN A 83 -14.22 -0.23 -4.63
C GLN A 83 -13.10 -0.98 -3.91
N GLU A 84 -11.87 -0.44 -3.90
CA GLU A 84 -10.76 -1.06 -3.16
C GLU A 84 -10.93 -0.82 -1.65
N MET A 85 -11.41 0.35 -1.23
CA MET A 85 -11.64 0.65 0.19
C MET A 85 -12.85 -0.08 0.76
N SER A 86 -13.90 -0.33 -0.03
CA SER A 86 -15.08 -1.07 0.45
C SER A 86 -14.74 -2.49 0.90
N LYS A 87 -13.76 -3.15 0.27
CA LYS A 87 -13.25 -4.47 0.69
C LYS A 87 -12.65 -4.48 2.09
N SER A 88 -12.27 -3.32 2.62
CA SER A 88 -11.78 -3.16 4.00
C SER A 88 -12.89 -2.82 5.01
N GLY A 89 -14.14 -2.68 4.54
CA GLY A 89 -15.32 -2.44 5.35
C GLY A 89 -15.77 -3.67 6.14
N VAL A 90 -16.81 -3.47 6.96
CA VAL A 90 -17.47 -4.54 7.72
C VAL A 90 -17.94 -5.63 6.74
N ASP A 91 -17.74 -6.89 7.11
CA ASP A 91 -18.10 -8.07 6.31
C ASP A 91 -17.47 -8.11 4.90
N GLY A 92 -16.29 -7.51 4.73
CA GLY A 92 -15.56 -7.53 3.45
C GLY A 92 -16.23 -6.69 2.36
N GLY A 93 -17.03 -5.70 2.76
CA GLY A 93 -17.73 -4.80 1.84
C GLY A 93 -19.05 -5.35 1.28
N LEU A 94 -19.64 -6.37 1.94
CA LEU A 94 -20.95 -6.91 1.60
C LEU A 94 -22.11 -5.97 1.98
N ASP A 95 -21.89 -5.08 2.96
CA ASP A 95 -22.86 -4.06 3.37
C ASP A 95 -22.47 -2.66 2.88
N ASP A 96 -23.42 -2.00 2.20
CA ASP A 96 -23.29 -0.68 1.57
C ASP A 96 -23.09 0.46 2.59
N VAL A 97 -23.32 0.19 3.88
CA VAL A 97 -23.33 1.19 4.96
C VAL A 97 -21.92 1.74 5.26
N THR A 98 -20.85 1.03 4.89
CA THR A 98 -19.46 1.51 5.07
C THR A 98 -18.93 2.38 3.93
N ILE A 99 -19.74 2.64 2.88
CA ILE A 99 -19.35 3.46 1.71
C ILE A 99 -19.42 4.97 2.01
N ALA A 100 -19.96 5.38 3.16
CA ALA A 100 -20.03 6.78 3.59
C ALA A 100 -18.63 7.34 3.97
N GLY A 101 -17.82 7.65 2.95
CA GLY A 101 -16.47 8.19 3.13
C GLY A 101 -16.48 9.69 3.49
N LEU A 102 -15.78 10.06 4.56
CA LEU A 102 -15.40 11.46 4.89
C LEU A 102 -14.64 12.15 3.73
N LEU A 103 -14.06 11.34 2.83
CA LEU A 103 -13.26 11.80 1.72
C LEU A 103 -14.09 11.83 0.43
N SER A 104 -14.58 13.02 0.08
CA SER A 104 -15.30 13.24 -1.17
C SER A 104 -14.38 13.08 -2.38
N GLN A 105 -14.97 12.79 -3.55
CA GLN A 105 -14.25 12.71 -4.84
C GLN A 105 -13.35 13.93 -5.07
N ARG A 106 -13.86 15.14 -4.83
CA ARG A 106 -13.10 16.37 -4.99
C ARG A 106 -11.85 16.42 -4.11
N LEU A 107 -11.97 16.01 -2.84
CA LEU A 107 -10.83 15.98 -1.91
C LEU A 107 -9.83 14.91 -2.35
N TRP A 108 -10.31 13.73 -2.72
CA TRP A 108 -9.45 12.65 -3.19
C TRP A 108 -8.66 13.03 -4.45
N GLU A 109 -9.33 13.56 -5.47
CA GLU A 109 -8.68 13.92 -6.74
C GLU A 109 -7.70 15.09 -6.62
N SER A 110 -7.90 15.98 -5.63
CA SER A 110 -7.06 17.16 -5.43
C SER A 110 -5.85 16.90 -4.54
N LEU A 111 -6.02 16.28 -3.36
CA LEU A 111 -4.97 16.26 -2.33
C LEU A 111 -4.76 14.90 -1.67
N TYR A 112 -5.65 13.94 -1.87
CA TYR A 112 -5.62 12.63 -1.20
C TYR A 112 -5.60 11.49 -2.22
N ARG A 113 -4.89 11.65 -3.32
CA ARG A 113 -4.86 10.69 -4.45
C ARG A 113 -3.93 9.51 -4.17
N PHE A 114 -4.00 8.97 -2.95
CA PHE A 114 -3.26 7.77 -2.59
C PHE A 114 -3.91 6.54 -3.22
N VAL A 115 -3.07 5.57 -3.58
CA VAL A 115 -3.50 4.32 -4.18
C VAL A 115 -3.47 3.25 -3.10
N ALA A 116 -4.65 2.73 -2.75
CA ALA A 116 -4.80 1.56 -1.90
C ALA A 116 -5.08 0.35 -2.79
N VAL A 117 -4.34 -0.73 -2.58
CA VAL A 117 -4.49 -1.97 -3.35
C VAL A 117 -4.52 -3.14 -2.39
N ASP A 118 -5.58 -3.95 -2.45
CA ASP A 118 -5.60 -5.23 -1.75
C ASP A 118 -4.74 -6.26 -2.51
N ILE A 119 -3.69 -6.73 -1.85
CA ILE A 119 -2.74 -7.71 -2.38
C ILE A 119 -2.99 -9.14 -1.86
N ARG A 120 -4.12 -9.39 -1.18
CA ARG A 120 -4.46 -10.70 -0.59
C ARG A 120 -4.98 -11.75 -1.57
N ARG A 121 -4.93 -11.52 -2.89
CA ARG A 121 -5.36 -12.48 -3.93
C ARG A 121 -4.39 -13.67 -4.08
N ARG A 122 -4.21 -14.42 -3.00
CA ARG A 122 -3.28 -15.55 -2.87
C ARG A 122 -4.00 -16.78 -2.32
N LEU A 123 -3.48 -17.96 -2.61
CA LEU A 123 -4.00 -19.20 -2.04
C LEU A 123 -3.54 -19.35 -0.58
N PRO A 124 -4.34 -19.96 0.32
CA PRO A 124 -3.92 -20.20 1.71
C PRO A 124 -2.62 -21.03 1.84
N SER A 125 -2.33 -21.88 0.84
CA SER A 125 -1.08 -22.66 0.78
C SER A 125 0.16 -21.79 0.57
N GLU A 126 -0.01 -20.51 0.24
CA GLU A 126 1.08 -19.55 -0.01
C GLU A 126 1.34 -18.66 1.22
N ASP A 127 0.66 -18.92 2.34
CA ASP A 127 0.86 -18.26 3.63
C ASP A 127 2.30 -18.47 4.13
N GLY A 128 2.97 -17.34 4.42
CA GLY A 128 4.37 -17.33 4.88
C GLY A 128 5.42 -17.37 3.77
N VAL A 129 5.04 -17.52 2.50
CA VAL A 129 5.97 -17.46 1.37
C VAL A 129 6.19 -16.01 0.93
N SER A 130 7.44 -15.56 0.89
CA SER A 130 7.81 -14.25 0.35
C SER A 130 7.54 -14.19 -1.15
N LYS A 131 6.72 -13.24 -1.58
CA LYS A 131 6.46 -12.94 -3.00
C LYS A 131 6.98 -11.56 -3.35
N SER A 132 7.52 -11.42 -4.56
CA SER A 132 7.88 -10.12 -5.10
C SER A 132 6.60 -9.31 -5.38
N ILE A 133 6.65 -8.01 -5.11
CA ILE A 133 5.61 -7.07 -5.50
C ILE A 133 6.25 -6.11 -6.49
N ILE A 134 5.66 -6.02 -7.68
CA ILE A 134 6.13 -5.14 -8.75
C ILE A 134 5.01 -4.16 -9.04
N VAL A 135 5.35 -2.87 -9.04
CA VAL A 135 4.41 -1.79 -9.38
C VAL A 135 4.90 -1.12 -10.64
N SER A 136 4.03 -0.96 -11.63
CA SER A 136 4.32 -0.25 -12.86
C SER A 136 3.25 0.76 -13.19
N GLY A 137 3.60 1.77 -13.98
CA GLY A 137 2.68 2.81 -14.42
C GLY A 137 3.41 3.97 -15.05
N THR A 138 2.69 5.07 -15.25
CA THR A 138 3.25 6.30 -15.82
C THR A 138 2.91 7.49 -14.93
N ASN A 139 3.92 8.30 -14.61
CA ASN A 139 3.70 9.60 -13.99
C ASN A 139 2.94 10.51 -14.98
N ASN A 140 1.69 10.86 -14.67
CA ASN A 140 0.84 11.68 -15.51
C ASN A 140 0.86 13.16 -15.14
N THR A 141 1.92 13.61 -14.46
CA THR A 141 2.09 15.01 -14.07
C THR A 141 3.25 15.65 -14.83
N ASN A 142 3.27 16.97 -14.82
CA ASN A 142 4.33 17.77 -15.44
C ASN A 142 5.57 17.93 -14.55
N TYR A 143 5.58 17.29 -13.36
CA TYR A 143 6.66 17.36 -12.40
C TYR A 143 7.14 15.96 -12.02
N ALA A 144 8.38 15.85 -11.55
CA ALA A 144 8.85 14.59 -10.98
C ALA A 144 8.06 14.26 -9.71
N LEU A 145 7.66 13.00 -9.56
CA LEU A 145 7.00 12.50 -8.36
C LEU A 145 7.98 11.65 -7.55
N THR A 146 8.06 11.91 -6.25
CA THR A 146 8.64 10.96 -5.29
C THR A 146 7.50 10.14 -4.72
N ILE A 147 7.44 8.87 -5.11
CA ILE A 147 6.41 7.93 -4.68
C ILE A 147 6.90 7.26 -3.40
N TYR A 148 6.16 7.50 -2.32
CA TYR A 148 6.29 6.77 -1.07
C TYR A 148 5.30 5.61 -1.09
N TYR A 149 5.76 4.43 -0.69
CA TYR A 149 4.90 3.25 -0.62
C TYR A 149 5.05 2.56 0.73
N HIS A 150 3.94 1.93 1.14
CA HIS A 150 3.84 1.16 2.37
C HIS A 150 3.33 -0.23 2.05
N ILE A 151 4.04 -1.25 2.54
CA ILE A 151 3.50 -2.61 2.61
C ILE A 151 3.15 -2.88 4.06
N LEU A 152 1.90 -3.30 4.28
CA LEU A 152 1.39 -3.72 5.57
C LEU A 152 1.20 -5.24 5.51
N ARG A 153 1.84 -5.96 6.44
CA ARG A 153 1.67 -7.41 6.58
C ARG A 153 1.20 -7.75 7.98
N GLU A 154 0.24 -8.65 8.09
CA GLU A 154 -0.25 -9.12 9.39
C GLU A 154 0.72 -10.15 9.98
N VAL A 155 1.02 -10.00 11.27
CA VAL A 155 1.98 -10.81 12.01
C VAL A 155 1.39 -11.19 13.36
N VAL A 156 1.68 -12.40 13.81
CA VAL A 156 1.34 -12.88 15.15
C VAL A 156 2.62 -12.90 15.97
N ALA A 157 2.63 -12.18 17.08
CA ALA A 157 3.62 -12.37 18.14
C ALA A 157 3.05 -13.29 19.22
N SER A 158 3.87 -14.23 19.66
CA SER A 158 3.58 -15.13 20.77
C SER A 158 4.58 -14.89 21.89
N VAL A 159 4.08 -14.72 23.11
CA VAL A 159 4.87 -14.59 24.33
C VAL A 159 4.60 -15.78 25.23
N ASP A 160 5.65 -16.53 25.54
CA ASP A 160 5.63 -17.60 26.54
C ASP A 160 6.36 -17.17 27.80
N THR A 161 5.59 -16.87 28.84
CA THR A 161 6.12 -16.43 30.14
C THR A 161 6.70 -17.57 30.98
N ALA A 162 6.37 -18.83 30.68
CA ALA A 162 6.94 -19.99 31.37
C ALA A 162 8.33 -20.33 30.82
N MET A 163 8.54 -20.15 29.52
CA MET A 163 9.83 -20.38 28.86
C MET A 163 10.67 -19.11 28.66
N GLY A 164 10.12 -17.92 28.94
CA GLY A 164 10.80 -16.64 28.73
C GLY A 164 11.07 -16.31 27.26
N THR A 165 10.27 -16.86 26.33
CA THR A 165 10.51 -16.71 24.88
C THR A 165 9.47 -15.82 24.21
N VAL A 166 9.93 -15.09 23.20
CA VAL A 166 9.09 -14.30 22.28
C VAL A 166 9.38 -14.77 20.87
N SER A 167 8.34 -15.10 20.11
CA SER A 167 8.44 -15.52 18.72
C SER A 167 7.44 -14.75 17.87
N GLN A 168 7.84 -14.38 16.66
CA GLN A 168 6.97 -13.71 15.68
C GLN A 168 6.92 -14.51 14.38
N GLY A 169 5.75 -14.50 13.72
CA GLY A 169 5.56 -15.22 12.47
C GLY A 169 4.36 -14.72 11.68
N PRO A 170 4.27 -15.09 10.39
CA PRO A 170 3.09 -14.78 9.59
C PRO A 170 1.84 -15.36 10.26
N VAL A 171 0.71 -14.67 10.09
CA VAL A 171 -0.60 -15.28 10.39
C VAL A 171 -0.78 -16.47 9.46
N GLN A 172 -1.01 -17.64 10.03
CA GLN A 172 -1.47 -18.82 9.29
C GLN A 172 -2.99 -18.83 9.37
N HIS A 173 -3.66 -18.73 8.22
CA HIS A 173 -5.11 -18.90 8.09
C HIS A 173 -5.48 -20.36 7.84
#